data_AF-A0A534VGS7-F1
#
_entry.id   AF-A0A534VGS7-F1
#
_cell.length_a   1.000
_cell.length_b   1.000
_cell.length_c   1.000
_cell.angle_alpha   90.00
_cell.angle_beta   90.00
_cell.angle_gamma   90.00
#
_symmetry.space_group_name_H-M   'P 1'
#
loop_
_entity.id
_entity.type
_entity.pdbx_description
1 polymer ?
#
loop_
_entity_poly.entity_id
_entity_poly.type
_entity_poly.pdbx_seq_one_letter_code
_entity_poly.pdbx_strand_id
1 'polypeptide(L)' 'MSGRQRVVVAMSGGVDSAVAAARALAAGHDVVGISLRLAADGGGSCCSLDDFHDARAVADRL' A
#
# COMPACT_ATOMS: atom_id res chain seq x y z
N MET A 1 -23.58 -12.83 0.90
CA MET A 1 -23.11 -11.58 1.52
C MET A 1 -21.64 -11.78 1.89
N SER A 2 -20.69 -11.29 1.08
CA SER A 2 -19.31 -11.23 1.55
C SER A 2 -19.24 -10.07 2.54
N GLY A 3 -19.35 -10.38 3.83
CA GLY A 3 -19.21 -9.40 4.91
C GLY A 3 -17.81 -8.79 4.92
N ARG A 4 -17.64 -7.66 5.63
CA ARG A 4 -16.37 -6.97 5.85
C ARG A 4 -15.21 -7.98 6.03
N GLN A 5 -14.26 -7.93 5.11
CA GLN A 5 -13.06 -8.79 5.11
C GLN A 5 -11.82 -7.98 5.51
N ARG A 6 -10.79 -8.67 5.98
CA ARG A 6 -9.45 -8.09 6.14
C ARG A 6 -8.69 -8.16 4.82
N VAL A 7 -8.25 -7.02 4.31
CA VAL A 7 -7.54 -6.88 3.03
C VAL A 7 -6.15 -6.33 3.30
N VAL A 8 -5.13 -7.03 2.83
CA VAL A 8 -3.74 -6.59 2.89
C VAL A 8 -3.36 -6.04 1.52
N VAL A 9 -2.91 -4.78 1.46
CA VAL A 9 -2.52 -4.12 0.22
C VAL A 9 -1.02 -3.90 0.22
N ALA A 10 -0.32 -4.43 -0.78
CA ALA A 10 1.07 -4.09 -1.03
C ALA A 10 1.16 -2.64 -1.56
N MET A 11 1.67 -1.74 -0.72
CA MET A 11 1.80 -0.31 -1.00
C MET A 11 3.22 0.02 -1.43
N SER A 12 3.38 0.33 -2.72
CA SER A 12 4.67 0.69 -3.31
C SER A 12 5.00 2.18 -3.20
N GLY A 13 4.09 3.00 -2.67
CA GLY A 13 4.16 4.47 -2.73
C GLY A 13 3.51 5.05 -4.00
N GLY A 14 3.26 4.22 -5.01
CA GLY A 14 2.62 4.63 -6.26
C GLY A 14 1.09 4.71 -6.19
N VAL A 15 0.52 5.43 -7.15
CA VAL A 15 -0.91 5.75 -7.26
C VAL A 15 -1.80 4.51 -7.35
N ASP A 16 -1.39 3.47 -8.09
CA ASP A 16 -2.23 2.28 -8.28
C ASP A 16 -2.52 1.57 -6.96
N SER A 17 -1.49 1.39 -6.13
CA SER A 17 -1.62 0.78 -4.80
C SER A 17 -2.45 1.65 -3.85
N ALA A 18 -2.33 2.98 -3.94
CA ALA A 18 -3.12 3.94 -3.18
C ALA A 18 -4.61 3.85 -3.52
N VAL A 19 -4.94 3.84 -4.82
CA VAL A 19 -6.33 3.73 -5.28
C VAL A 19 -6.93 2.37 -4.92
N ALA A 20 -6.16 1.29 -5.01
CA ALA A 20 -6.61 -0.03 -4.58
C ALA A 20 -6.99 -0.05 -3.08
N ALA A 21 -6.15 0.53 -2.22
CA ALA A 21 -6.43 0.66 -0.79
C ALA A 21 -7.69 1.51 -0.52
N ALA A 22 -7.80 2.68 -1.17
CA ALA A 22 -8.96 3.56 -1.04
C ALA A 22 -10.27 2.87 -1.46
N ARG A 23 -10.25 2.08 -2.54
CA ARG A 23 -11.44 1.35 -3.00
C ARG A 23 -11.83 0.22 -2.05
N ALA A 24 -10.85 -0.48 -1.46
CA ALA A 24 -11.13 -1.50 -0.45
C ALA A 24 -11.75 -0.88 0.82
N LEU A 25 -11.23 0.28 1.27
CA LEU A 25 -11.83 1.04 2.38
C LEU A 25 -13.25 1.51 2.06
N ALA A 26 -13.48 2.09 0.88
CA ALA A 26 -14.79 2.55 0.44
C ALA A 26 -15.83 1.41 0.32
N ALA A 27 -15.37 0.18 0.04
CA ALA A 27 -16.20 -1.02 0.04
C ALA A 27 -16.46 -1.58 1.46
N GLY A 28 -15.93 -0.95 2.51
CA GLY A 28 -16.18 -1.31 3.92
C GLY A 28 -15.27 -2.40 4.48
N HIS A 29 -14.11 -2.65 3.86
CA HIS A 29 -13.14 -3.64 4.33
C HIS A 29 -12.23 -3.08 5.45
N ASP A 30 -11.66 -3.99 6.25
CA ASP A 30 -10.56 -3.68 7.19
C ASP A 30 -9.23 -3.76 6.42
N VAL A 31 -8.64 -2.61 6.08
CA VAL A 31 -7.49 -2.54 5.17
C VAL A 31 -6.19 -2.31 5.93
N VAL A 32 -5.17 -3.11 5.60
CA VAL A 32 -3.81 -2.98 6.13
C VAL A 32 -2.85 -2.77 4.96
N GLY A 33 -2.19 -1.61 4.91
CA GLY A 33 -1.12 -1.34 3.95
C GLY A 33 0.20 -1.98 4.42
N ILE A 34 0.92 -2.63 3.50
CA ILE A 34 2.27 -3.15 3.74
C ILE A 34 3.23 -2.65 2.66
N SER A 35 4.38 -2.14 3.06
CA SER A 35 5.47 -1.81 2.13
C SER A 35 6.62 -2.79 2.35
N LEU A 36 7.14 -3.36 1.26
CA LEU A 36 8.13 -4.43 1.29
C LEU A 36 9.38 -4.01 0.51
N ARG A 37 10.55 -4.21 1.09
CA ARG A 37 11.82 -4.20 0.35
C ARG A 37 12.15 -5.65 -0.01
N LEU A 38 11.98 -6.01 -1.28
CA LEU A 38 12.16 -7.40 -1.76
C LEU A 38 13.46 -7.61 -2.54
N ALA A 39 14.08 -6.54 -3.04
CA ALA A 39 15.36 -6.60 -3.73
C ALA A 39 16.52 -6.38 -2.74
N ALA A 40 17.58 -7.17 -2.90
CA ALA A 40 18.83 -7.01 -2.19
C ALA A 40 19.60 -5.77 -2.69
N ASP A 41 20.51 -5.28 -1.86
CA ASP A 41 21.28 -4.06 -2.08
C ASP A 41 22.05 -4.13 -3.41
N GLY A 42 21.78 -3.17 -4.30
CA GLY A 42 22.62 -2.90 -5.49
C GLY A 42 22.00 -3.19 -6.85
N GLY A 43 20.92 -2.49 -7.25
CA GLY A 43 20.58 -2.49 -8.69
C GLY A 43 19.32 -1.81 -9.19
N GLY A 44 18.46 -1.20 -8.36
CA GLY A 44 17.22 -0.61 -8.87
C GLY A 44 16.70 0.58 -8.07
N SER A 45 16.10 1.52 -8.78
CA SER A 45 15.33 2.65 -8.24
C SER A 45 14.04 2.23 -7.53
N CYS A 46 13.70 0.95 -7.54
CA CYS A 46 12.48 0.41 -6.96
C CYS A 46 12.70 0.14 -5.46
N CYS A 47 11.78 0.66 -4.64
CA CYS A 47 11.80 0.59 -3.19
C CYS A 47 12.89 1.49 -2.57
N SER A 48 12.99 2.75 -3.02
CA SER A 48 13.76 3.78 -2.31
C SER A 48 13.14 4.08 -0.94
N LEU A 49 13.85 4.77 -0.04
CA LEU A 49 13.24 5.23 1.22
C LEU A 49 12.05 6.18 0.97
N ASP A 50 12.11 6.96 -0.10
CA ASP A 50 11.04 7.88 -0.49
C ASP A 50 9.74 7.14 -0.82
N ASP A 51 9.83 5.98 -1.48
CA ASP A 51 8.66 5.13 -1.77
C ASP A 51 7.93 4.67 -0.49
N PHE A 52 8.69 4.38 0.60
CA PHE A 52 8.10 4.05 1.89
C PHE A 52 7.46 5.28 2.56
N HIS A 53 8.06 6.46 2.40
CA HIS A 53 7.49 7.71 2.89
C HIS A 53 6.20 8.08 2.16
N ASP A 54 6.16 7.89 0.84
CA ASP A 54 4.95 8.10 0.03
C ASP A 54 3.86 7.11 0.40
N ALA A 55 4.19 5.82 0.56
CA ALA A 55 3.23 4.81 1.02
C ALA A 55 2.63 5.17 2.38
N ARG A 56 3.47 5.65 3.33
CA ARG A 56 3.01 6.14 4.63
C ARG A 56 2.12 7.37 4.49
N ALA A 57 2.53 8.36 3.70
CA ALA A 57 1.77 9.60 3.53
C ALA A 57 0.39 9.35 2.89
N VAL A 58 0.27 8.36 2.01
CA VAL A 58 -1.02 7.88 1.51
C VAL A 58 -1.81 7.21 2.63
N ALA A 59 -1.21 6.26 3.35
CA ALA A 59 -1.90 5.55 4.44
C ALA A 59 -2.42 6.50 5.54
N ASP A 60 -1.68 7.56 5.87
CA ASP A 60 -2.09 8.58 6.86
C ASP A 60 -3.29 9.44 6.39
N ARG A 61 -3.63 9.42 5.09
CA ARG A 61 -4.75 10.16 4.49
C ARG A 61 -6.00 9.33 4.20
N LEU A 62 -5.88 7.99 4.28
CA LEU A 62 -6.95 7.04 3.98
C LEU A 62 -7.70 6.63 5.25
#